data_AF-A0A060NJS2-F1
#
_entry.id   AF-A0A060NJS2-F1
#
_cell.length_a   1.000
_cell.length_b   1.000
_cell.length_c   1.000
_cell.angle_alpha   90.00
_cell.angle_beta   90.00
_cell.angle_gamma   90.00
#
_symmetry.space_group_name_H-M   'P 1'
#
loop_
_entity.id
_entity.type
_entity.pdbx_description
1 polymer ?
#
loop_
_entity_poly.entity_id
_entity_poly.type
_entity_poly.pdbx_seq_one_letter_code
_entity_poly.pdbx_strand_id
1 'polypeptide(L)'
;MADLSHWDLAEIFTGRDAAYLMMGVDPSDPEASKRSAAHVLRRMETAFDGAIEHAMFDLYHDSERDDESDLMPYHAILGSEARRKSYGPFRKYDDREPLEKWLKSSESGVQNEEFSRAELARWVRENGLKSAYQFDLEASVPATQSASGATVPQAETPAQGTADDTPAATAVPNSRERNTLLRIIGGLAMATYKMNIHGRMDGITEILDDLAQHGVTVSEETLRGKLREAARLIDPPADNKG
;
A
#
# COMPACT_ATOMS: atom_id res chain seq x y z
N MET A 1 29.14 -7.54 -1.58
CA MET A 1 27.88 -7.75 -0.83
C MET A 1 27.89 -9.16 -0.29
N ALA A 2 27.38 -9.37 0.92
CA ALA A 2 27.19 -10.73 1.43
C ALA A 2 26.10 -11.44 0.61
N ASP A 3 26.19 -12.76 0.50
CA ASP A 3 25.10 -13.58 -0.04
C ASP A 3 24.01 -13.72 1.03
N LEU A 4 22.84 -13.15 0.76
CA LEU A 4 21.70 -13.13 1.68
C LEU A 4 20.60 -14.12 1.29
N SER A 5 20.82 -14.98 0.29
CA SER A 5 19.81 -15.91 -0.24
C SER A 5 19.27 -16.90 0.78
N HIS A 6 20.04 -17.22 1.82
CA HIS A 6 19.58 -18.10 2.89
C HIS A 6 18.42 -17.50 3.71
N TRP A 7 18.25 -16.17 3.69
CA TRP A 7 17.11 -15.50 4.30
C TRP A 7 15.83 -15.62 3.48
N ASP A 8 15.86 -16.12 2.24
CA ASP A 8 14.69 -16.24 1.37
C ASP A 8 13.63 -17.22 1.92
N LEU A 9 14.03 -18.12 2.81
CA LEU A 9 13.14 -19.05 3.49
C LEU A 9 12.46 -18.45 4.73
N ALA A 10 12.91 -17.29 5.23
CA ALA A 10 12.32 -16.67 6.41
C ALA A 10 10.99 -15.97 6.06
N GLU A 11 9.92 -16.26 6.81
CA GLU A 11 8.63 -15.59 6.64
C GLU A 11 8.44 -14.42 7.60
N ILE A 12 9.16 -14.45 8.73
CA ILE A 12 9.07 -13.48 9.82
C ILE A 12 10.48 -12.96 10.11
N PHE A 13 10.58 -11.66 10.35
CA PHE A 13 11.82 -10.98 10.66
C PHE A 13 11.65 -10.14 11.92
N THR A 14 12.66 -10.10 12.78
CA THR A 14 12.69 -9.05 13.79
C THR A 14 12.99 -7.70 13.14
N GLY A 15 12.62 -6.59 13.79
CA GLY A 15 12.98 -5.26 13.29
C GLY A 15 14.49 -5.09 13.12
N ARG A 16 15.29 -5.72 13.99
CA ARG A 16 16.74 -5.79 13.86
C ARG A 16 17.17 -6.51 12.58
N ASP A 17 16.66 -7.71 12.33
CA ASP A 17 17.05 -8.50 11.15
C ASP A 17 16.72 -7.76 9.87
N ALA A 18 15.50 -7.24 9.78
CA ALA A 18 15.04 -6.46 8.64
C ALA A 18 15.95 -5.24 8.37
N ALA A 19 16.32 -4.50 9.42
CA ALA A 19 17.18 -3.33 9.29
C ALA A 19 18.58 -3.68 8.75
N TYR A 20 19.17 -4.79 9.21
CA TYR A 20 20.47 -5.26 8.73
C TYR A 20 20.40 -5.78 7.28
N LEU A 21 19.36 -6.55 6.95
CA LEU A 21 19.13 -7.04 5.59
C LEU A 21 18.95 -5.89 4.60
N MET A 22 18.21 -4.84 4.98
CA MET A 22 18.08 -3.62 4.17
C MET A 22 19.43 -2.96 3.86
N MET A 23 20.40 -3.08 4.77
CA MET A 23 21.76 -2.57 4.59
C MET A 23 22.71 -3.53 3.86
N GLY A 24 22.27 -4.74 3.53
CA GLY A 24 23.11 -5.75 2.87
C GLY A 24 24.09 -6.43 3.84
N VAL A 25 23.70 -6.50 5.11
CA VAL A 25 24.46 -7.13 6.20
C VAL A 25 23.67 -8.34 6.66
N ASP A 26 24.34 -9.48 6.78
CA ASP A 26 23.75 -10.68 7.35
C ASP A 26 23.57 -10.48 8.87
N PRO A 27 22.34 -10.50 9.42
CA PRO A 27 22.11 -10.37 10.86
C PRO A 27 22.79 -11.47 11.70
N SER A 28 23.06 -12.63 11.10
CA SER A 28 23.74 -13.77 11.76
C SER A 28 25.25 -13.59 11.87
N ASP A 29 25.84 -12.63 11.14
CA ASP A 29 27.27 -12.33 11.22
C ASP A 29 27.60 -11.70 12.60
N PRO A 30 28.52 -12.28 13.39
CA PRO A 30 28.96 -11.69 14.67
C PRO A 30 29.42 -10.23 14.54
N GLU A 31 29.96 -9.88 13.38
CA GLU A 31 30.47 -8.55 13.06
C GLU A 31 29.36 -7.57 12.64
N ALA A 32 28.12 -8.04 12.41
CA ALA A 32 26.98 -7.19 12.07
C ALA A 32 26.76 -6.10 13.11
N SER A 33 26.95 -6.42 14.40
CA SER A 33 26.85 -5.48 15.52
C SER A 33 27.78 -4.26 15.39
N LYS A 34 28.91 -4.39 14.68
CA LYS A 34 29.85 -3.27 14.43
C LYS A 34 29.33 -2.32 13.35
N ARG A 35 28.35 -2.74 12.55
CA ARG A 35 27.68 -1.90 11.56
C ARG A 35 26.43 -1.28 12.19
N SER A 36 26.30 0.03 12.07
CA SER A 36 25.16 0.74 12.64
C SER A 36 23.96 0.71 11.70
N ALA A 37 22.92 -0.03 12.11
CA ALA A 37 21.60 -0.01 11.48
C ALA A 37 20.65 1.04 12.11
N ALA A 38 21.17 1.92 12.97
CA ALA A 38 20.38 2.85 13.78
C ALA A 38 19.46 3.76 12.95
N HIS A 39 19.89 4.17 11.76
CA HIS A 39 19.09 5.04 10.89
C HIS A 39 17.89 4.31 10.27
N VAL A 40 18.03 3.02 9.93
CA VAL A 40 16.92 2.19 9.44
C VAL A 40 15.99 1.86 10.59
N LEU A 41 16.53 1.45 11.74
CA LEU A 41 15.75 1.16 12.95
C LEU A 41 14.91 2.35 13.40
N ARG A 42 15.46 3.58 13.41
CA ARG A 42 14.70 4.78 13.77
C ARG A 42 13.52 5.03 12.81
N ARG A 43 13.70 4.75 11.52
CA ARG A 43 12.60 4.87 10.54
C ARG A 43 11.53 3.81 10.76
N MET A 44 11.95 2.57 11.04
CA MET A 44 11.02 1.48 11.39
C MET A 44 10.27 1.81 12.67
N GLU A 45 10.94 2.39 13.68
CA GLU A 45 10.34 2.83 14.94
C GLU A 45 9.25 3.87 14.70
N THR A 46 9.55 4.94 13.94
CA THR A 46 8.53 5.93 13.57
C THR A 46 7.36 5.30 12.82
N ALA A 47 7.62 4.41 11.85
CA ALA A 47 6.57 3.71 11.12
C ALA A 47 5.70 2.82 12.02
N PHE A 48 6.33 2.17 12.99
CA PHE A 48 5.68 1.31 13.96
C PHE A 48 4.85 2.09 14.98
N ASP A 49 5.36 3.22 15.47
CA ASP A 49 4.62 4.13 16.35
C ASP A 49 3.32 4.61 15.68
N GLY A 50 3.37 4.99 14.40
CA GLY A 50 2.15 5.32 13.67
C GLY A 50 1.19 4.13 13.53
N ALA A 51 1.69 2.89 13.39
CA ALA A 51 0.81 1.72 13.42
C ALA A 51 0.11 1.55 14.78
N ILE A 52 0.78 1.91 15.88
CA ILE A 52 0.19 1.94 17.22
C ILE A 52 -0.84 3.07 17.34
N GLU A 53 -0.56 4.26 16.83
CA GLU A 53 -1.49 5.39 16.83
C GLU A 53 -2.77 5.06 16.06
N HIS A 54 -2.65 4.42 14.89
CA HIS A 54 -3.78 3.89 14.13
C HIS A 54 -4.60 2.89 14.94
N ALA A 55 -3.93 1.91 15.55
CA ALA A 55 -4.61 0.94 16.39
C ALA A 55 -5.31 1.61 17.60
N MET A 56 -4.70 2.63 18.20
CA MET A 56 -5.32 3.39 19.28
C MET A 56 -6.53 4.19 18.78
N PHE A 57 -6.41 4.85 17.63
CA PHE A 57 -7.51 5.57 17.00
C PHE A 57 -8.70 4.63 16.76
N ASP A 58 -8.47 3.47 16.16
CA ASP A 58 -9.51 2.45 15.91
C ASP A 58 -10.22 1.95 17.19
N LEU A 59 -9.55 1.98 18.34
CA LEU A 59 -10.13 1.57 19.63
C LEU A 59 -10.95 2.67 20.30
N TYR A 60 -10.47 3.91 20.18
CA TYR A 60 -11.03 5.05 20.91
C TYR A 60 -12.07 5.83 20.09
N HIS A 61 -12.13 5.63 18.78
CA HIS A 61 -13.11 6.28 17.91
C HIS A 61 -14.47 5.59 17.94
N ASP A 62 -15.19 5.83 19.03
CA ASP A 62 -16.65 5.86 19.00
C ASP A 62 -17.08 7.30 18.63
N SER A 63 -17.13 7.59 17.33
CA SER A 63 -17.91 8.69 16.70
C SER A 63 -17.58 10.19 16.90
N GLU A 64 -16.63 10.64 17.75
CA GLU A 64 -16.54 12.10 18.08
C GLU A 64 -15.20 12.87 17.88
N ARG A 65 -14.10 12.29 17.36
CA ARG A 65 -12.95 13.16 16.94
C ARG A 65 -12.90 13.26 15.41
N ASP A 66 -12.98 14.48 14.89
CA ASP A 66 -13.14 14.71 13.45
C ASP A 66 -11.85 14.67 12.62
N ASP A 67 -10.66 14.63 13.23
CA ASP A 67 -9.43 14.83 12.46
C ASP A 67 -8.51 13.59 12.43
N GLU A 68 -8.82 12.66 11.51
CA GLU A 68 -7.91 11.59 11.05
C GLU A 68 -6.65 12.18 10.36
N SER A 69 -6.64 13.48 10.06
CA SER A 69 -5.57 14.19 9.36
C SER A 69 -4.22 14.19 10.08
N ASP A 70 -4.21 13.97 11.39
CA ASP A 70 -2.99 13.93 12.19
C ASP A 70 -2.29 12.56 12.17
N LEU A 71 -2.98 11.52 11.68
CA LEU A 71 -2.42 10.18 11.59
C LEU A 71 -1.46 10.07 10.40
N MET A 72 -0.38 9.31 10.59
CA MET A 72 0.47 8.93 9.47
C MET A 72 -0.33 8.17 8.40
N PRO A 73 -0.05 8.33 7.11
CA PRO A 73 -0.80 7.61 6.09
C PRO A 73 -0.54 6.10 6.18
N TYR A 74 -1.55 5.27 5.86
CA TYR A 74 -1.48 3.80 5.96
C TYR A 74 -0.32 3.15 5.19
N HIS A 75 0.16 3.78 4.12
CA HIS A 75 1.31 3.23 3.39
C HIS A 75 2.63 3.42 4.17
N ALA A 76 2.71 4.43 5.05
CA ALA A 76 3.90 4.77 5.83
C ALA A 76 4.02 4.02 7.16
N ILE A 77 2.92 3.48 7.69
CA ILE A 77 2.95 2.69 8.93
C ILE A 77 3.58 1.31 8.69
N LEU A 78 4.08 0.68 9.75
CA LEU A 78 4.66 -0.67 9.74
C LEU A 78 4.00 -1.54 10.82
N GLY A 79 3.20 -2.53 10.42
CA GLY A 79 2.43 -3.38 11.34
C GLY A 79 3.20 -4.60 11.86
N SER A 80 3.24 -4.81 13.18
CA SER A 80 3.76 -6.05 13.80
C SER A 80 2.75 -7.20 13.71
N GLU A 81 3.23 -8.38 13.31
CA GLU A 81 2.44 -9.62 13.27
C GLU A 81 2.03 -10.08 14.68
N ALA A 82 2.98 -10.02 15.62
CA ALA A 82 2.73 -10.35 17.02
C ALA A 82 1.60 -9.49 17.58
N ARG A 83 1.59 -8.20 17.21
CA ARG A 83 0.55 -7.29 17.68
C ARG A 83 -0.79 -7.49 17.02
N ARG A 84 -0.81 -7.70 15.70
CA ARG A 84 -2.04 -8.02 14.96
C ARG A 84 -2.75 -9.25 15.54
N LYS A 85 -2.00 -10.29 15.89
CA LYS A 85 -2.53 -11.52 16.53
C LYS A 85 -3.11 -11.24 17.93
N SER A 86 -2.43 -10.39 18.69
CA SER A 86 -2.82 -10.05 20.06
C SER A 86 -4.01 -9.09 20.13
N TYR A 87 -4.27 -8.32 19.07
CA TYR A 87 -5.32 -7.30 19.02
C TYR A 87 -6.75 -7.88 18.96
N GLY A 88 -6.94 -8.99 18.24
CA GLY A 88 -8.26 -9.59 18.01
C GLY A 88 -9.08 -9.87 19.29
N PRO A 89 -8.47 -10.47 20.34
CA PRO A 89 -9.14 -10.67 21.62
C PRO A 89 -9.64 -9.38 22.29
N PHE A 90 -8.85 -8.30 22.31
CA PHE A 90 -9.21 -7.10 23.07
C PHE A 90 -10.40 -6.34 22.44
N ARG A 91 -10.53 -6.37 21.11
CA ARG A 91 -11.68 -5.80 20.41
C ARG A 91 -13.02 -6.41 20.88
N LYS A 92 -12.99 -7.64 21.40
CA LYS A 92 -14.19 -8.36 21.84
C LYS A 92 -14.65 -8.00 23.26
N TYR A 93 -13.74 -7.57 24.13
CA TYR A 93 -14.02 -7.45 25.57
C TYR A 93 -14.22 -6.01 26.07
N ASP A 94 -14.12 -4.99 25.20
CA ASP A 94 -14.22 -3.55 25.54
C ASP A 94 -13.33 -3.12 26.73
N ASP A 95 -12.26 -3.89 26.98
CA ASP A 95 -11.32 -3.62 28.06
C ASP A 95 -10.15 -2.80 27.51
N ARG A 96 -10.33 -1.48 27.52
CA ARG A 96 -9.47 -0.50 26.82
C ARG A 96 -8.16 -0.24 27.55
N GLU A 97 -8.18 -0.25 28.89
CA GLU A 97 -7.04 0.15 29.73
C GLU A 97 -5.86 -0.85 29.66
N PRO A 98 -6.08 -2.18 29.72
CA PRO A 98 -5.00 -3.16 29.57
C PRO A 98 -4.40 -3.15 28.16
N LEU A 99 -5.21 -2.87 27.14
CA LEU A 99 -4.77 -2.84 25.76
C LEU A 99 -3.88 -1.63 25.48
N GLU A 100 -4.24 -0.44 25.95
CA GLU A 100 -3.38 0.73 25.83
C GLU A 100 -2.05 0.52 26.55
N LYS A 101 -2.10 0.00 27.78
CA LYS A 101 -0.90 -0.31 28.53
C LYS A 101 -0.03 -1.31 27.79
N TRP A 102 -0.62 -2.36 27.22
CA TRP A 102 0.10 -3.37 26.44
C TRP A 102 0.67 -2.81 25.13
N LEU A 103 -0.09 -1.96 24.43
CA LEU A 103 0.38 -1.29 23.21
C LEU A 103 1.60 -0.41 23.53
N LYS A 104 1.57 0.33 24.64
CA LYS A 104 2.66 1.22 25.06
C LYS A 104 3.80 0.49 25.79
N SER A 105 3.55 -0.65 26.41
CA SER A 105 4.54 -1.42 27.16
C SER A 105 5.44 -2.27 26.27
N SER A 106 5.77 -1.82 25.06
CA SER A 106 6.83 -2.45 24.27
C SER A 106 8.16 -2.20 24.99
N GLU A 107 8.44 -3.00 26.02
CA GLU A 107 9.73 -3.06 26.69
C GLU A 107 10.82 -3.51 25.70
N SER A 108 10.41 -4.13 24.59
CA SER A 108 11.28 -4.72 23.60
C SER A 108 11.69 -3.78 22.46
N GLY A 109 10.97 -2.67 22.22
CA GLY A 109 11.22 -1.74 21.11
C GLY A 109 11.07 -2.40 19.72
N VAL A 110 11.06 -1.58 18.65
CA VAL A 110 10.84 -2.06 17.27
C VAL A 110 11.83 -3.15 16.84
N GLN A 111 13.05 -3.13 17.40
CA GLN A 111 14.12 -4.07 17.09
C GLN A 111 13.78 -5.54 17.36
N ASN A 112 12.90 -5.80 18.32
CA ASN A 112 12.50 -7.15 18.73
C ASN A 112 11.07 -7.49 18.29
N GLU A 113 10.37 -6.55 17.66
CA GLU A 113 9.05 -6.79 17.10
C GLU A 113 9.16 -7.63 15.83
N GLU A 114 8.16 -8.49 15.62
CA GLU A 114 8.12 -9.43 14.51
C GLU A 114 7.26 -8.87 13.35
N PHE A 115 7.86 -8.81 12.17
CA PHE A 115 7.23 -8.34 10.95
C PHE A 115 7.19 -9.46 9.92
N SER A 116 6.06 -9.62 9.24
CA SER A 116 5.99 -10.56 8.12
C SER A 116 6.78 -10.04 6.92
N ARG A 117 7.31 -10.96 6.13
CA ARG A 117 7.96 -10.69 4.84
C ARG A 117 7.10 -9.77 3.97
N ALA A 118 5.81 -10.10 3.83
CA ALA A 118 4.87 -9.36 2.99
C ALA A 118 4.69 -7.91 3.48
N GLU A 119 4.65 -7.70 4.78
CA GLU A 119 4.51 -6.36 5.37
C GLU A 119 5.78 -5.52 5.16
N LEU A 120 6.97 -6.10 5.36
CA LEU A 120 8.24 -5.42 5.06
C LEU A 120 8.36 -5.10 3.57
N ALA A 121 7.99 -6.04 2.70
CA ALA A 121 7.98 -5.85 1.24
C ALA A 121 7.04 -4.69 0.83
N ARG A 122 5.83 -4.66 1.39
CA ARG A 122 4.87 -3.56 1.19
C ARG A 122 5.48 -2.23 1.64
N TRP A 123 5.93 -2.17 2.89
CA TRP A 123 6.44 -0.95 3.49
C TRP A 123 7.65 -0.39 2.75
N VAL A 124 8.64 -1.24 2.41
CA VAL A 124 9.81 -0.83 1.62
C VAL A 124 9.41 -0.28 0.26
N ARG A 125 8.48 -0.95 -0.45
CA ARG A 125 8.02 -0.56 -1.78
C ARG A 125 7.26 0.76 -1.76
N GLU A 126 6.27 0.88 -0.89
CA GLU A 126 5.38 2.04 -0.82
C GLU A 126 6.09 3.31 -0.30
N ASN A 127 7.16 3.15 0.48
CA ASN A 127 7.97 4.27 0.99
C ASN A 127 9.24 4.55 0.15
N GLY A 128 9.42 3.85 -0.98
CA GLY A 128 10.57 4.03 -1.87
C GLY A 128 11.92 3.79 -1.19
N LEU A 129 11.96 2.90 -0.19
CA LEU A 129 13.18 2.63 0.57
C LEU A 129 14.14 1.78 -0.26
N LYS A 130 15.41 2.17 -0.28
CA LYS A 130 16.46 1.35 -0.87
C LYS A 130 16.80 0.21 0.10
N SER A 131 16.65 -1.02 -0.37
CA SER A 131 17.00 -2.22 0.36
C SER A 131 17.99 -3.04 -0.46
N ALA A 132 19.07 -3.51 0.16
CA ALA A 132 19.98 -4.46 -0.45
C ALA A 132 19.41 -5.88 -0.48
N TYR A 133 18.41 -6.16 0.35
CA TYR A 133 17.68 -7.43 0.38
C TYR A 133 16.27 -7.27 -0.19
N GLN A 134 15.83 -8.21 -1.01
CA GLN A 134 14.49 -8.19 -1.61
C GLN A 134 13.52 -8.99 -0.75
N PHE A 135 12.67 -8.29 0.01
CA PHE A 135 11.61 -8.94 0.78
C PHE A 135 10.50 -9.51 -0.11
N ASP A 136 10.28 -8.91 -1.28
CA ASP A 136 9.27 -9.33 -2.25
C ASP A 136 9.79 -10.45 -3.17
N LEU A 137 9.70 -11.69 -2.71
CA LEU A 137 10.09 -12.86 -3.51
C LEU A 137 9.07 -13.21 -4.60
N GLU A 138 7.79 -12.88 -4.38
CA GLU A 138 6.73 -13.22 -5.34
C GLU A 138 6.82 -12.40 -6.63
N ALA A 139 7.30 -11.16 -6.58
CA ALA A 139 7.54 -10.34 -7.77
C ALA A 139 8.71 -10.84 -8.65
N SER A 140 9.59 -11.71 -8.13
CA SER A 140 10.72 -12.27 -8.88
C SER A 140 10.41 -13.59 -9.58
N VAL A 141 9.16 -14.08 -9.55
CA VAL A 141 8.73 -15.08 -10.54
C VAL A 141 8.39 -14.30 -11.80
N PRO A 142 9.26 -14.26 -12.84
CA PRO A 142 8.83 -13.75 -14.13
C PRO A 142 7.60 -14.57 -14.49
N ALA A 143 6.44 -13.90 -14.58
CA ALA A 143 5.23 -14.50 -15.08
C ALA A 143 5.65 -15.27 -16.32
N THR A 144 5.62 -16.60 -16.23
CA THR A 144 5.90 -17.45 -17.37
C THR A 144 4.77 -17.16 -18.32
N GLN A 145 4.99 -16.17 -19.18
CA GLN A 145 4.12 -15.85 -20.29
C GLN A 145 3.96 -17.18 -21.01
N SER A 146 2.72 -17.68 -20.99
CA SER A 146 2.32 -18.79 -21.84
C SER A 146 2.62 -18.38 -23.28
N ALA A 147 3.81 -18.73 -23.73
CA ALA A 147 4.25 -18.58 -25.10
C ALA A 147 3.49 -19.60 -25.94
N SER A 148 2.33 -19.19 -26.42
CA SER A 148 1.65 -19.84 -27.53
C SER A 148 1.79 -18.94 -28.76
N GLY A 149 2.69 -19.34 -29.67
CA GLY A 149 2.46 -19.13 -31.10
C GLY A 149 3.38 -18.15 -31.84
N ALA A 150 4.26 -18.75 -32.64
CA ALA A 150 4.63 -18.38 -34.01
C ALA A 150 5.51 -17.14 -34.25
N THR A 151 6.79 -17.46 -34.43
CA THR A 151 7.84 -16.72 -35.14
C THR A 151 7.48 -16.41 -36.61
N VAL A 152 7.69 -15.16 -37.03
CA VAL A 152 8.05 -14.80 -38.41
C VAL A 152 9.22 -13.80 -38.34
N PRO A 153 10.34 -14.02 -39.04
CA PRO A 153 11.47 -13.09 -39.06
C PRO A 153 11.38 -12.14 -40.27
N GLN A 154 11.65 -10.85 -40.06
CA GLN A 154 12.08 -9.96 -41.13
C GLN A 154 13.10 -8.95 -40.63
N ALA A 155 14.10 -8.69 -41.47
CA ALA A 155 15.42 -8.18 -41.15
C ALA A 155 15.61 -6.70 -41.54
N GLU A 156 16.59 -6.06 -40.86
CA GLU A 156 17.50 -4.96 -41.28
C GLU A 156 17.00 -3.49 -41.43
N THR A 157 17.25 -2.67 -40.38
CA THR A 157 18.25 -1.54 -40.24
C THR A 157 18.43 -0.51 -41.41
N PRO A 158 18.76 0.83 -41.26
CA PRO A 158 19.35 1.61 -40.12
C PRO A 158 18.87 3.09 -39.86
N ALA A 159 19.40 3.64 -38.73
CA ALA A 159 19.99 4.98 -38.50
C ALA A 159 19.19 6.22 -38.00
N GLN A 160 19.69 6.70 -36.83
CA GLN A 160 19.99 8.10 -36.40
C GLN A 160 18.88 9.09 -35.98
N GLY A 161 18.82 9.31 -34.65
CA GLY A 161 19.11 10.63 -34.04
C GLY A 161 17.91 11.49 -33.61
N THR A 162 17.79 11.77 -32.31
CA THR A 162 17.80 13.14 -31.71
C THR A 162 17.50 13.11 -30.19
N ALA A 163 18.22 14.00 -29.48
CA ALA A 163 18.01 14.64 -28.18
C ALA A 163 17.06 13.98 -27.14
N ASP A 164 17.69 13.54 -26.04
CA ASP A 164 17.06 13.10 -24.81
C ASP A 164 16.82 14.34 -23.90
N ASP A 165 15.58 14.80 -23.88
CA ASP A 165 15.04 15.72 -22.87
C ASP A 165 13.84 14.99 -22.27
N THR A 166 14.11 14.06 -21.34
CA THR A 166 13.10 13.21 -20.70
C THR A 166 12.27 14.06 -19.73
N PRO A 167 10.97 14.33 -20.02
CA PRO A 167 10.07 14.90 -19.01
C PRO A 167 9.83 13.86 -17.92
N ALA A 168 9.76 14.33 -16.67
CA ALA A 168 9.47 13.53 -15.49
C ALA A 168 8.35 12.52 -15.78
N ALA A 169 8.71 11.23 -15.83
CA ALA A 169 7.78 10.14 -16.05
C ALA A 169 6.70 10.22 -14.97
N THR A 170 5.49 10.60 -15.37
CA THR A 170 4.30 10.50 -14.53
C THR A 170 4.15 9.02 -14.19
N ALA A 171 4.46 8.68 -12.95
CA ALA A 171 4.38 7.32 -12.46
C ALA A 171 2.97 6.80 -12.74
N VAL A 172 2.88 5.77 -13.59
CA VAL A 172 1.61 5.12 -13.88
C VAL A 172 1.12 4.51 -12.57
N PRO A 173 -0.08 4.89 -12.07
CA PRO A 173 -0.57 4.37 -10.81
C PRO A 173 -0.66 2.84 -10.86
N ASN A 174 -0.23 2.19 -9.79
CA ASN A 174 -0.29 0.73 -9.72
C ASN A 174 -1.76 0.26 -9.71
N SER A 175 -2.02 -1.00 -10.05
CA SER A 175 -3.38 -1.50 -10.21
C SER A 175 -4.23 -1.39 -8.94
N ARG A 176 -3.61 -1.40 -7.75
CA ARG A 176 -4.29 -1.26 -6.47
C ARG A 176 -4.78 0.17 -6.25
N GLU A 177 -3.89 1.16 -6.42
CA GLU A 177 -4.22 2.58 -6.32
C GLU A 177 -5.32 2.98 -7.31
N ARG A 178 -5.20 2.52 -8.56
CA ARG A 178 -6.23 2.74 -9.59
C ARG A 178 -7.59 2.19 -9.14
N ASN A 179 -7.64 0.98 -8.60
CA ASN A 179 -8.88 0.37 -8.13
C ASN A 179 -9.46 1.14 -6.92
N THR A 180 -8.62 1.63 -6.02
CA THR A 180 -9.04 2.48 -4.90
C THR A 180 -9.65 3.80 -5.41
N LEU A 181 -8.98 4.49 -6.34
CA LEU A 181 -9.51 5.73 -6.93
C LEU A 181 -10.83 5.50 -7.66
N LEU A 182 -10.96 4.40 -8.41
CA LEU A 182 -12.22 4.04 -9.07
C LEU A 182 -13.37 3.83 -8.06
N ARG A 183 -13.10 3.18 -6.92
CA ARG A 183 -14.10 3.02 -5.86
C ARG A 183 -14.53 4.36 -5.26
N ILE A 184 -13.59 5.27 -5.04
CA ILE A 184 -13.87 6.62 -4.53
C ILE A 184 -14.75 7.40 -5.52
N ILE A 185 -14.36 7.44 -6.81
CA ILE A 185 -15.10 8.14 -7.85
C ILE A 185 -16.52 7.57 -8.00
N GLY A 186 -16.66 6.24 -8.06
CA GLY A 186 -17.95 5.58 -8.15
C GLY A 186 -18.82 5.82 -6.92
N GLY A 187 -18.24 5.75 -5.72
CA GLY A 187 -18.93 6.01 -4.45
C GLY A 187 -19.46 7.43 -4.36
N LEU A 188 -18.66 8.44 -4.72
CA LEU A 188 -19.08 9.85 -4.73
C LEU A 188 -20.19 10.12 -5.76
N ALA A 189 -20.09 9.52 -6.95
CA ALA A 189 -21.14 9.65 -7.98
C ALA A 189 -22.49 9.12 -7.47
N MET A 190 -22.50 7.97 -6.78
CA MET A 190 -23.72 7.40 -6.20
C MET A 190 -24.22 8.20 -4.99
N ALA A 191 -23.32 8.63 -4.09
CA ALA A 191 -23.71 9.28 -2.85
C ALA A 191 -24.21 10.71 -3.05
N THR A 192 -23.49 11.51 -3.84
CA THR A 192 -23.76 12.94 -4.04
C THR A 192 -24.78 13.17 -5.14
N TYR A 193 -24.57 12.57 -6.31
CA TYR A 193 -25.41 12.79 -7.50
C TYR A 193 -26.55 11.78 -7.64
N LYS A 194 -26.70 10.85 -6.67
CA LYS A 194 -27.71 9.77 -6.68
C LYS A 194 -27.70 8.97 -7.99
N MET A 195 -26.54 8.89 -8.64
CA MET A 195 -26.38 8.26 -9.95
C MET A 195 -26.36 6.74 -9.82
N ASN A 196 -27.12 6.04 -10.67
CA ASN A 196 -27.02 4.58 -10.77
C ASN A 196 -25.89 4.17 -11.75
N ILE A 197 -24.71 3.87 -11.21
CA ILE A 197 -23.55 3.46 -12.01
C ILE A 197 -23.65 2.04 -12.57
N HIS A 198 -24.57 1.20 -12.05
CA HIS A 198 -24.82 -0.16 -12.51
C HIS A 198 -25.84 -0.25 -13.65
N GLY A 199 -26.60 0.82 -13.86
CA GLY A 199 -27.65 0.91 -14.86
C GLY A 199 -27.46 2.11 -15.78
N ARG A 200 -28.54 2.87 -15.94
CA ARG A 200 -28.52 4.10 -16.74
C ARG A 200 -27.87 5.22 -15.92
N MET A 201 -26.77 5.77 -16.45
CA MET A 201 -26.03 6.88 -15.85
C MET A 201 -26.68 8.22 -16.17
N ASP A 202 -27.85 8.47 -15.59
CA ASP A 202 -28.50 9.77 -15.62
C ASP A 202 -27.79 10.74 -14.64
N GLY A 203 -27.67 12.02 -14.99
CA GLY A 203 -26.96 13.04 -14.17
C GLY A 203 -25.47 13.25 -14.51
N ILE A 204 -24.96 12.63 -15.58
CA ILE A 204 -23.53 12.81 -15.98
C ILE A 204 -23.19 14.26 -16.32
N THR A 205 -24.11 15.00 -16.94
CA THR A 205 -23.90 16.41 -17.28
C THR A 205 -23.67 17.27 -16.04
N GLU A 206 -24.37 16.99 -14.94
CA GLU A 206 -24.21 17.71 -13.67
C GLU A 206 -22.80 17.52 -13.10
N ILE A 207 -22.28 16.29 -13.12
CA ILE A 207 -20.89 16.00 -12.70
C ILE A 207 -19.89 16.74 -13.59
N LEU A 208 -20.11 16.77 -14.90
CA LEU A 208 -19.21 17.46 -15.83
C LEU A 208 -19.22 18.98 -15.61
N ASP A 209 -20.38 19.57 -15.35
CA ASP A 209 -20.52 20.99 -15.07
C ASP A 209 -19.84 21.37 -13.75
N ASP A 210 -19.99 20.56 -12.70
CA ASP A 210 -19.34 20.78 -11.40
C ASP A 210 -17.81 20.64 -11.51
N LEU A 211 -17.32 19.63 -12.24
CA LEU A 211 -15.88 19.48 -12.52
C LEU A 211 -15.35 20.69 -13.30
N ALA A 212 -16.09 21.17 -14.30
CA ALA A 212 -15.70 22.33 -15.10
C ALA A 212 -15.64 23.62 -14.26
N GLN A 213 -16.57 23.81 -13.30
CA GLN A 213 -16.53 24.94 -12.35
C GLN A 213 -15.25 24.94 -11.49
N HIS A 214 -14.68 23.77 -11.24
CA HIS A 214 -13.41 23.61 -10.52
C HIS A 214 -12.18 23.50 -11.42
N GLY A 215 -12.30 23.83 -12.72
CA GLY A 215 -11.19 23.83 -13.68
C GLY A 215 -10.74 22.45 -14.14
N VAL A 216 -11.54 21.41 -13.88
CA VAL A 216 -11.27 20.03 -14.30
C VAL A 216 -12.05 19.72 -15.57
N THR A 217 -11.35 19.50 -16.68
CA THR A 217 -11.97 19.17 -17.96
C THR A 217 -11.87 17.68 -18.25
N VAL A 218 -13.01 17.01 -18.37
CA VAL A 218 -13.12 15.58 -18.69
C VAL A 218 -14.20 15.40 -19.75
N SER A 219 -13.98 14.51 -20.72
CA SER A 219 -15.04 14.20 -21.68
C SER A 219 -16.10 13.29 -21.07
N GLU A 220 -17.35 13.43 -21.53
CA GLU A 220 -18.46 12.56 -21.14
C GLU A 220 -18.13 11.07 -21.32
N GLU A 221 -17.45 10.73 -22.42
CA GLU A 221 -16.99 9.38 -22.72
C GLU A 221 -15.98 8.86 -21.70
N THR A 222 -15.01 9.71 -21.31
CA THR A 222 -13.98 9.34 -20.32
C THR A 222 -14.63 9.07 -18.96
N LEU A 223 -15.52 9.96 -18.52
CA LEU A 223 -16.23 9.81 -17.24
C LEU A 223 -17.10 8.55 -17.24
N ARG A 224 -17.87 8.29 -18.32
CA ARG A 224 -18.62 7.02 -18.48
C ARG A 224 -17.71 5.80 -18.41
N GLY A 225 -16.57 5.86 -19.07
CA GLY A 225 -15.57 4.78 -19.02
C GLY A 225 -15.15 4.47 -17.58
N LYS A 226 -14.78 5.50 -16.82
CA LYS A 226 -14.36 5.35 -15.41
C LYS A 226 -15.47 4.89 -14.49
N LEU A 227 -16.69 5.39 -14.65
CA LEU A 227 -17.84 4.95 -13.85
C LEU A 227 -18.21 3.49 -14.14
N ARG A 228 -18.07 3.02 -15.39
CA ARG A 228 -18.26 1.59 -15.72
C ARG A 228 -17.17 0.71 -15.13
N GLU A 229 -15.92 1.17 -15.11
CA GLU A 229 -14.83 0.47 -14.42
C GLU A 229 -15.12 0.38 -12.91
N ALA A 230 -15.56 1.49 -12.29
CA ALA A 230 -15.94 1.54 -10.88
C ALA A 230 -17.12 0.61 -10.54
N ALA A 231 -18.13 0.53 -11.41
CA ALA A 231 -19.29 -0.36 -11.23
C ALA A 231 -18.93 -1.86 -11.24
N ARG A 232 -17.73 -2.24 -11.69
CA ARG A 232 -17.22 -3.62 -11.56
C ARG A 232 -16.55 -3.91 -10.22
N LEU A 233 -16.23 -2.85 -9.45
CA LEU A 233 -15.47 -2.91 -8.20
C LEU A 233 -16.32 -2.63 -6.95
N ILE A 234 -17.55 -2.15 -7.14
CA ILE A 234 -18.51 -1.82 -6.09
C ILE A 234 -19.73 -2.70 -6.29
N ASP A 235 -20.30 -3.23 -5.22
CA ASP A 235 -21.52 -4.03 -5.32
C ASP A 235 -22.74 -3.14 -5.56
N PRO A 236 -23.71 -3.59 -6.38
CA PRO A 236 -24.94 -2.84 -6.58
C PRO A 236 -25.65 -2.66 -5.24
N PRO A 237 -26.25 -1.47 -4.98
CA PRO A 237 -27.03 -1.28 -3.77
C PRO A 237 -28.09 -2.38 -3.72
N ALA A 238 -28.24 -3.05 -2.58
CA ALA A 238 -29.27 -4.05 -2.41
C ALA A 238 -30.60 -3.37 -2.75
N ASP A 239 -31.19 -3.74 -3.88
CA ASP A 239 -32.50 -3.23 -4.28
C ASP A 239 -33.41 -3.43 -3.08
N ASN A 240 -33.77 -2.33 -2.42
CA ASN A 240 -34.87 -2.31 -1.46
C ASN A 240 -36.11 -2.61 -2.30
N LYS A 241 -36.36 -3.90 -2.55
CA LYS A 241 -37.61 -4.42 -3.07
C LYS A 241 -38.66 -4.20 -1.98
N GLY A 242 -39.08 -2.94 -1.85
CA GLY A 242 -40.32 -2.54 -1.19
C GLY A 242 -41.50 -2.78 -2.11
#